data_AF-A0A955XML8-F1
#
_entry.id   AF-A0A955XML8-F1
#
_cell.length_a   1.000
_cell.length_b   1.000
_cell.length_c   1.000
_cell.angle_alpha   90.00
_cell.angle_beta   90.00
_cell.angle_gamma   90.00
#
_symmetry.space_group_name_H-M   'P 1'
#
loop_
_entity.id
_entity.type
_entity.pdbx_description
1 polymer ?
#
loop_
_entity_poly.entity_id
_entity_poly.type
_entity_poly.pdbx_seq_one_letter_code
_entity_poly.pdbx_strand_id
1 'polypeptide(L)'
;MPGQSVRGMLEHFQGEFIAASASHHLARLFALADSEGDSDEDRLRHRFLIATGLSMSGGGILWGSLGLSVGTAGPAVIPFGYTVATAINLFVLSRTKAFVPARTFQVFISLALPFFFQWTLGGFTASGCVMIWSLLALVASLSFEDVRDSVRWWVLFLALTIVSGAIDRRLDVPATIADPSLPAIFFAINLCTVASAVFFLTLYFVRARASAIVALNEKNAQLAQSQAALVQSEKMAALGQLVAGVAHELNTPLGAIRASVANLGAAVDHALGDMPALLAELPPPRRQAFLALVRAAARNDGGRLTSREQRAARRALRGEL
;
A
#
# COMPACT_ATOMS: atom_id res chain seq x y z
N MET A 1 -12.72 26.01 -23.18
CA MET A 1 -12.59 24.55 -22.97
C MET A 1 -11.11 24.17 -23.06
N PRO A 2 -10.35 24.22 -21.96
CA PRO A 2 -9.28 23.21 -21.81
C PRO A 2 -9.07 22.80 -20.35
N GLY A 3 -9.08 21.50 -20.06
CA GLY A 3 -8.89 21.00 -18.70
C GLY A 3 -9.04 19.48 -18.53
N GLN A 4 -8.91 18.69 -19.60
CA GLN A 4 -8.74 17.25 -19.41
C GLN A 4 -7.29 17.01 -18.99
N SER A 5 -7.10 16.76 -17.69
CA SER A 5 -5.81 16.35 -17.15
C SER A 5 -5.36 15.06 -17.83
N VAL A 6 -4.04 14.91 -18.02
CA VAL A 6 -3.43 13.67 -18.53
C VAL A 6 -3.87 12.46 -17.68
N ARG A 7 -4.18 12.67 -16.39
CA ARG A 7 -4.82 11.70 -15.49
C ARG A 7 -6.20 11.24 -15.98
N GLY A 8 -7.07 12.15 -16.43
CA GLY A 8 -8.38 11.81 -16.99
C GLY A 8 -8.30 11.06 -18.32
N MET A 9 -7.33 11.40 -19.18
CA MET A 9 -7.10 10.68 -20.44
C MET A 9 -6.52 9.27 -20.21
N LEU A 10 -5.71 9.10 -19.16
CA LEU A 10 -5.11 7.81 -18.77
C LEU A 10 -6.08 6.93 -17.99
N GLU A 11 -6.94 7.48 -17.12
CA GLU A 11 -8.02 6.75 -16.45
C GLU A 11 -9.09 6.30 -17.47
N HIS A 12 -9.38 7.13 -18.49
CA HIS A 12 -10.25 6.76 -19.60
C HIS A 12 -9.63 5.63 -20.45
N PHE A 13 -8.33 5.66 -20.76
CA PHE A 13 -7.66 4.58 -21.51
C PHE A 13 -7.42 3.29 -20.68
N GLN A 14 -7.14 3.39 -19.38
CA GLN A 14 -7.00 2.22 -18.49
C GLN A 14 -8.37 1.57 -18.21
N GLY A 15 -9.44 2.36 -18.15
CA GLY A 15 -10.81 1.87 -18.10
C GLY A 15 -11.29 1.29 -19.44
N GLU A 16 -10.93 1.87 -20.57
CA GLU A 16 -11.43 1.40 -21.88
C GLU A 16 -10.70 0.15 -22.41
N PHE A 17 -9.40 -0.01 -22.16
CA PHE A 17 -8.68 -1.18 -22.66
C PHE A 17 -8.88 -2.45 -21.82
N ILE A 18 -9.27 -2.31 -20.54
CA ILE A 18 -9.50 -3.43 -19.62
C ILE A 18 -10.98 -3.59 -19.23
N ALA A 19 -11.77 -2.52 -19.15
CA ALA A 19 -13.16 -2.57 -18.70
C ALA A 19 -14.23 -2.36 -19.80
N ALA A 20 -13.90 -1.84 -21.00
CA ALA A 20 -14.94 -1.58 -22.03
C ALA A 20 -15.21 -2.73 -23.01
N SER A 21 -14.54 -3.88 -22.91
CA SER A 21 -14.88 -5.06 -23.74
C SER A 21 -14.45 -6.42 -23.18
N ALA A 22 -14.12 -6.52 -21.90
CA ALA A 22 -14.02 -7.84 -21.28
C ALA A 22 -15.45 -8.33 -21.01
N SER A 23 -16.04 -9.07 -21.96
CA SER A 23 -17.29 -9.80 -21.73
C SER A 23 -17.20 -10.56 -20.39
N HIS A 24 -18.32 -10.78 -19.70
CA HIS A 24 -18.36 -11.56 -18.45
C HIS A 24 -17.57 -12.88 -18.52
N HIS A 25 -17.46 -13.44 -19.73
CA HIS A 25 -16.65 -14.61 -20.05
C HIS A 25 -15.14 -14.38 -19.95
N LEU A 26 -14.61 -13.24 -20.41
CA LEU A 26 -13.20 -12.88 -20.27
C LEU A 26 -12.82 -12.64 -18.80
N ALA A 27 -13.68 -11.96 -18.04
CA ALA A 27 -13.45 -11.78 -16.60
C ALA A 27 -13.40 -13.12 -15.85
N ARG A 28 -14.33 -14.04 -16.16
CA ARG A 28 -14.31 -15.41 -15.62
C ARG A 28 -13.07 -16.20 -16.05
N LEU A 29 -12.64 -16.03 -17.29
CA LEU A 29 -11.47 -16.72 -17.82
C LEU A 29 -10.19 -16.26 -17.14
N PHE A 30 -10.04 -14.97 -16.84
CA PHE A 30 -8.88 -14.45 -16.12
C PHE A 30 -8.90 -14.76 -14.62
N ALA A 31 -10.06 -15.03 -14.04
CA ALA A 31 -10.22 -15.48 -12.66
C ALA A 31 -10.15 -17.01 -12.48
N LEU A 32 -9.84 -17.78 -13.54
CA LEU A 32 -9.87 -19.25 -13.52
C LEU A 32 -8.96 -19.89 -12.47
N ALA A 33 -7.83 -19.26 -12.18
CA ALA A 33 -6.84 -19.77 -11.23
C ALA A 33 -7.00 -19.19 -9.81
N ASP A 34 -7.86 -18.20 -9.62
CA ASP A 34 -8.07 -17.54 -8.34
C ASP A 34 -8.77 -18.47 -7.32
N SER A 35 -8.36 -18.32 -6.05
CA SER A 35 -8.93 -18.93 -4.85
C SER A 35 -9.34 -17.85 -3.83
N GLU A 36 -10.22 -18.16 -2.88
CA GLU A 36 -10.74 -17.17 -1.91
C GLU A 36 -9.65 -16.60 -0.97
N GLY A 37 -8.54 -17.31 -0.78
CA GLY A 37 -7.40 -16.88 0.06
C GLY A 37 -6.28 -16.15 -0.68
N ASP A 38 -6.36 -15.98 -2.00
CA ASP A 38 -5.27 -15.40 -2.79
C ASP A 38 -5.13 -13.90 -2.58
N SER A 39 -3.88 -13.46 -2.38
CA SER A 39 -3.54 -12.03 -2.34
C SER A 39 -3.77 -11.36 -3.69
N ASP A 40 -3.86 -10.03 -3.71
CA ASP A 40 -3.97 -9.27 -4.97
C ASP A 40 -2.77 -9.52 -5.90
N GLU A 41 -1.59 -9.78 -5.32
CA GLU A 41 -0.38 -10.11 -6.09
C GLU A 41 -0.48 -11.49 -6.74
N ASP A 42 -1.01 -12.49 -6.02
CA ASP A 42 -1.20 -13.84 -6.56
C ASP A 42 -2.22 -13.84 -7.70
N ARG A 43 -3.34 -13.13 -7.55
CA ARG A 43 -4.35 -12.96 -8.61
C ARG A 43 -3.77 -12.27 -9.83
N LEU A 44 -2.89 -11.29 -9.65
CA LEU A 44 -2.21 -10.64 -10.76
C LEU A 44 -1.31 -11.62 -11.52
N ARG A 45 -0.52 -12.43 -10.80
CA ARG A 45 0.34 -13.48 -11.37
C ARG A 45 -0.48 -14.52 -12.14
N HIS A 46 -1.63 -14.93 -11.61
CA HIS A 46 -2.58 -15.84 -12.25
C HIS A 46 -3.08 -15.31 -13.60
N ARG A 47 -3.59 -14.07 -13.61
CA ARG A 47 -4.11 -13.41 -14.81
C ARG A 47 -3.05 -13.28 -15.88
N PHE A 48 -1.82 -12.95 -15.48
CA PHE A 48 -0.71 -12.77 -16.39
C PHE A 48 -0.26 -14.10 -17.03
N LEU A 49 -0.24 -15.20 -16.26
CA LEU A 49 0.01 -16.54 -16.79
C LEU A 49 -1.03 -16.93 -17.85
N ILE A 50 -2.31 -16.71 -17.56
CA ILE A 50 -3.42 -17.00 -18.47
C ILE A 50 -3.31 -16.15 -19.73
N ALA A 51 -3.02 -14.85 -19.59
CA ALA A 51 -2.81 -13.94 -20.71
C ALA A 51 -1.66 -14.42 -21.61
N THR A 52 -0.51 -14.77 -21.02
CA THR A 52 0.67 -15.26 -21.74
C THR A 52 0.37 -16.57 -22.49
N GLY A 53 -0.32 -17.51 -21.84
CA GLY A 53 -0.74 -18.77 -22.44
C GLY A 53 -1.66 -18.55 -23.65
N LEU A 54 -2.65 -17.67 -23.53
CA LEU A 54 -3.57 -17.32 -24.61
C LEU A 54 -2.87 -16.61 -25.78
N SER A 55 -2.05 -15.60 -25.49
CA SER A 55 -1.30 -14.86 -26.52
C SER A 55 -0.38 -15.78 -27.31
N MET A 56 0.37 -16.64 -26.63
CA MET A 56 1.23 -17.62 -27.29
C MET A 56 0.45 -18.68 -28.06
N SER A 57 -0.73 -19.09 -27.57
CA SER A 57 -1.59 -20.04 -28.29
C SER A 57 -2.15 -19.43 -29.57
N GLY A 58 -2.48 -18.13 -29.56
CA GLY A 58 -2.81 -17.38 -30.77
C GLY A 58 -1.66 -17.36 -31.78
N GLY A 59 -0.43 -17.14 -31.29
CA GLY A 59 0.79 -17.28 -32.11
C GLY A 59 0.98 -18.69 -32.68
N GLY A 60 0.74 -19.72 -31.88
CA GLY A 60 0.81 -21.13 -32.29
C GLY A 60 -0.23 -21.47 -33.37
N ILE A 61 -1.47 -21.02 -33.24
CA ILE A 61 -2.49 -21.20 -34.28
C ILE A 61 -2.05 -20.52 -35.58
N LEU A 62 -1.62 -19.25 -35.50
CA LEU A 62 -1.21 -18.49 -36.67
C LEU A 62 -0.03 -19.14 -37.39
N TRP A 63 0.99 -19.57 -36.65
CA TRP A 63 2.17 -20.25 -37.22
C TRP A 63 1.86 -21.67 -37.72
N GLY A 64 1.02 -22.42 -37.03
CA GLY A 64 0.55 -23.72 -37.50
C GLY A 64 -0.18 -23.61 -38.83
N SER A 65 -1.06 -22.61 -38.96
CA SER A 65 -1.77 -22.30 -40.22
C SER A 65 -0.82 -21.84 -41.33
N LEU A 66 0.16 -20.98 -41.02
CA LEU A 66 1.18 -20.56 -41.98
C LEU A 66 2.01 -21.75 -42.45
N GLY A 67 2.42 -22.63 -41.54
CA GLY A 67 3.13 -23.87 -41.84
C GLY A 67 2.37 -24.77 -42.82
N LEU A 68 1.07 -24.94 -42.62
CA LEU A 68 0.21 -25.67 -43.56
C LEU A 68 0.17 -25.02 -44.94
N SER A 69 0.10 -23.68 -45.03
CA SER A 69 0.07 -22.97 -46.31
C SER A 69 1.35 -23.08 -47.13
N VAL A 70 2.50 -23.31 -46.48
CA VAL A 70 3.80 -23.48 -47.14
C VAL A 70 4.21 -24.96 -47.30
N GLY A 71 3.27 -25.89 -47.07
CA GLY A 71 3.49 -27.32 -47.29
C GLY A 71 4.19 -28.08 -46.15
N THR A 72 4.32 -27.46 -44.97
CA THR A 72 5.02 -28.02 -43.80
C THR A 72 4.07 -28.66 -42.77
N ALA A 73 3.22 -29.58 -43.23
CA ALA A 73 2.20 -30.20 -42.38
C ALA A 73 2.77 -30.97 -41.18
N GLY A 74 3.92 -31.64 -41.34
CA GLY A 74 4.62 -32.32 -40.26
C GLY A 74 5.07 -31.35 -39.16
N PRO A 75 5.92 -30.36 -39.49
CA PRO A 75 6.33 -29.32 -38.53
C PRO A 75 5.17 -28.55 -37.87
N ALA A 76 4.08 -28.29 -38.61
CA ALA A 76 2.92 -27.56 -38.10
C ALA A 76 2.21 -28.24 -36.91
N VAL A 77 2.43 -29.54 -36.70
CA VAL A 77 1.90 -30.25 -35.51
C VAL A 77 2.45 -29.66 -34.21
N ILE A 78 3.68 -29.14 -34.21
CA ILE A 78 4.31 -28.58 -33.00
C ILE A 78 3.57 -27.33 -32.48
N PRO A 79 3.34 -26.27 -33.27
CA PRO A 79 2.63 -25.09 -32.79
C PRO A 79 1.14 -25.35 -32.50
N PHE A 80 0.47 -26.31 -33.16
CA PHE A 80 -0.86 -26.75 -32.73
C PHE A 80 -0.82 -27.54 -31.42
N GLY A 81 0.19 -28.40 -31.25
CA GLY A 81 0.46 -29.14 -30.03
C GLY A 81 0.71 -28.22 -28.84
N TYR A 82 1.41 -27.09 -29.04
CA TYR A 82 1.56 -26.03 -28.05
C TYR A 82 0.21 -25.53 -27.54
N THR A 83 -0.72 -25.21 -28.46
CA THR A 83 -2.04 -24.68 -28.13
C THR A 83 -2.86 -25.70 -27.34
N VAL A 84 -2.80 -26.97 -27.74
CA VAL A 84 -3.47 -28.06 -27.01
C VAL A 84 -2.85 -28.27 -25.62
N ALA A 85 -1.52 -28.30 -25.52
CA ALA A 85 -0.80 -28.44 -24.25
C ALA A 85 -1.11 -27.29 -23.29
N THR A 86 -1.19 -26.06 -23.80
CA THR A 86 -1.58 -24.88 -23.02
C THR A 86 -3.04 -24.98 -22.56
N ALA A 87 -3.96 -25.41 -23.43
CA ALA A 87 -5.36 -25.60 -23.05
C ALA A 87 -5.51 -26.66 -21.94
N ILE A 88 -4.80 -27.78 -22.04
CA ILE A 88 -4.76 -28.82 -21.00
C ILE A 88 -4.18 -28.25 -19.71
N ASN A 89 -3.07 -27.50 -19.77
CA ASN A 89 -2.43 -26.89 -18.61
C ASN A 89 -3.40 -25.94 -17.88
N LEU A 90 -4.07 -25.05 -18.61
CA LEU A 90 -5.06 -24.14 -18.04
C LEU A 90 -6.28 -24.87 -17.48
N PHE A 91 -6.71 -25.96 -18.13
CA PHE A 91 -7.77 -26.81 -17.60
C PHE A 91 -7.36 -27.50 -16.29
N VAL A 92 -6.16 -28.08 -16.21
CA VAL A 92 -5.65 -28.68 -14.98
C VAL A 92 -5.50 -27.63 -13.88
N LEU A 93 -4.99 -26.44 -14.20
CA LEU A 93 -4.91 -25.31 -13.27
C LEU A 93 -6.29 -24.91 -12.74
N SER A 94 -7.32 -24.90 -13.60
CA SER A 94 -8.70 -24.58 -13.20
C SER A 94 -9.27 -25.54 -12.15
N ARG A 95 -8.83 -26.80 -12.18
CA ARG A 95 -9.34 -27.87 -11.31
C ARG A 95 -8.52 -28.01 -10.03
N THR A 96 -7.21 -27.96 -10.17
CA THR A 96 -6.27 -28.25 -9.07
C THR A 96 -5.85 -26.99 -8.31
N LYS A 97 -5.99 -25.81 -8.93
CA LYS A 97 -5.47 -24.53 -8.43
C LYS A 97 -3.97 -24.56 -8.12
N ALA A 98 -3.25 -25.54 -8.66
CA ALA A 98 -1.82 -25.72 -8.45
C ALA A 98 -1.04 -24.79 -9.39
N PHE A 99 -0.88 -23.53 -8.97
CA PHE A 99 -0.26 -22.49 -9.80
C PHE A 99 1.20 -22.78 -10.15
N VAL A 100 2.04 -23.15 -9.17
CA VAL A 100 3.49 -23.31 -9.37
C VAL A 100 3.81 -24.39 -10.43
N PRO A 101 3.22 -25.60 -10.40
CA PRO A 101 3.40 -26.57 -11.46
C PRO A 101 2.90 -26.09 -12.83
N ALA A 102 1.72 -25.47 -12.89
CA ALA A 102 1.13 -24.99 -14.14
C ALA A 102 1.98 -23.89 -14.79
N ARG A 103 2.48 -22.96 -13.97
CA ARG A 103 3.41 -21.90 -14.37
C ARG A 103 4.72 -22.47 -14.91
N THR A 104 5.35 -23.39 -14.15
CA THR A 104 6.61 -24.03 -14.54
C THR A 104 6.48 -24.76 -15.88
N PHE A 105 5.39 -25.52 -16.04
CA PHE A 105 5.09 -26.19 -17.30
C PHE A 105 4.89 -25.20 -18.44
N GLN A 106 4.11 -24.12 -18.21
CA GLN A 106 3.85 -23.11 -19.23
C GLN A 106 5.14 -22.44 -19.72
N VAL A 107 6.00 -22.00 -18.81
CA VAL A 107 7.29 -21.37 -19.16
C VAL A 107 8.16 -22.36 -19.95
N PHE A 108 8.24 -23.61 -19.48
CA PHE A 108 9.03 -24.64 -20.15
C PHE A 108 8.55 -24.86 -21.59
N ILE A 109 7.24 -25.05 -21.81
CA ILE A 109 6.72 -25.30 -23.15
C ILE A 109 6.87 -24.06 -24.05
N SER A 110 6.66 -22.85 -23.53
CA SER A 110 6.84 -21.60 -24.28
C SER A 110 8.31 -21.32 -24.63
N LEU A 111 9.25 -21.82 -23.82
CA LEU A 111 10.68 -21.70 -24.07
C LEU A 111 11.19 -22.78 -25.02
N ALA A 112 10.82 -24.04 -24.80
CA ALA A 112 11.40 -25.20 -25.49
C ALA A 112 10.76 -25.49 -26.86
N LEU A 113 9.45 -25.33 -27.02
CA LEU A 113 8.77 -25.69 -28.28
C LEU A 113 9.22 -24.90 -29.51
N PRO A 114 9.58 -23.60 -29.43
CA PRO A 114 10.19 -22.89 -30.55
C PRO A 114 11.48 -23.55 -31.06
N PHE A 115 12.29 -24.15 -30.18
CA PHE A 115 13.50 -24.89 -30.59
C PHE A 115 13.16 -26.21 -31.29
N PHE A 116 12.21 -26.97 -30.75
CA PHE A 116 11.76 -28.20 -31.41
C PHE A 116 11.16 -27.91 -32.79
N PHE A 117 10.33 -26.86 -32.89
CA PHE A 117 9.78 -26.41 -34.17
C PHE A 117 10.88 -26.02 -35.16
N GLN A 118 11.88 -25.26 -34.69
CA GLN A 118 13.06 -24.90 -35.50
C GLN A 118 13.77 -26.13 -36.06
N TRP A 119 14.00 -27.17 -35.25
CA TRP A 119 14.67 -28.38 -35.72
C TRP A 119 13.85 -29.12 -36.77
N THR A 120 12.52 -29.17 -36.63
CA THR A 120 11.65 -29.81 -37.64
C THR A 120 11.58 -29.04 -38.96
N LEU A 121 11.86 -27.74 -38.96
CA LEU A 121 11.89 -26.91 -40.17
C LEU A 121 13.22 -26.97 -40.93
N GLY A 122 14.24 -27.65 -40.40
CA GLY A 122 15.57 -27.71 -41.02
C GLY A 122 16.56 -26.67 -40.49
N GLY A 123 16.40 -26.22 -39.24
CA GLY A 123 17.43 -25.44 -38.54
C GLY A 123 17.23 -23.92 -38.57
N PHE A 124 18.28 -23.17 -38.22
CA PHE A 124 18.20 -21.71 -38.06
C PHE A 124 17.81 -21.01 -39.35
N THR A 125 18.48 -21.34 -40.46
CA THR A 125 18.27 -20.66 -41.73
C THR A 125 16.86 -20.91 -42.25
N ALA A 126 16.44 -22.18 -42.35
CA ALA A 126 15.13 -22.53 -42.90
C ALA A 126 13.97 -21.95 -42.07
N SER A 127 14.08 -21.96 -40.74
CA SER A 127 13.04 -21.43 -39.85
C SER A 127 13.03 -19.90 -39.72
N GLY A 128 14.04 -19.20 -40.23
CA GLY A 128 14.23 -17.77 -39.96
C GLY A 128 14.43 -17.49 -38.46
N CYS A 129 15.20 -18.32 -37.77
CA CYS A 129 15.47 -18.23 -36.33
C CYS A 129 14.21 -18.20 -35.45
N VAL A 130 13.23 -19.07 -35.71
CA VAL A 130 11.96 -19.12 -34.95
C VAL A 130 12.17 -19.35 -33.44
N MET A 131 13.31 -19.86 -33.01
CA MET A 131 13.66 -19.96 -31.59
C MET A 131 13.62 -18.60 -30.84
N ILE A 132 13.68 -17.45 -31.54
CA ILE A 132 13.57 -16.10 -30.94
C ILE A 132 12.25 -15.91 -30.18
N TRP A 133 11.18 -16.64 -30.53
CA TRP A 133 9.92 -16.63 -29.79
C TRP A 133 10.07 -17.04 -28.31
N SER A 134 11.08 -17.85 -27.98
CA SER A 134 11.39 -18.22 -26.59
C SER A 134 11.83 -17.03 -25.72
N LEU A 135 12.29 -15.92 -26.31
CA LEU A 135 12.62 -14.70 -25.57
C LEU A 135 11.37 -14.10 -24.89
N LEU A 136 10.19 -14.28 -25.47
CA LEU A 136 8.93 -13.83 -24.85
C LEU A 136 8.67 -14.60 -23.55
N ALA A 137 8.98 -15.89 -23.51
CA ALA A 137 8.88 -16.69 -22.29
C ALA A 137 9.89 -16.21 -21.23
N LEU A 138 11.11 -15.83 -21.62
CA LEU A 138 12.11 -15.27 -20.69
C LEU A 138 11.65 -13.94 -20.10
N VAL A 139 11.20 -12.99 -20.94
CA VAL A 139 10.72 -11.69 -20.45
C VAL A 139 9.47 -11.86 -19.59
N ALA A 140 8.55 -12.74 -20.00
CA ALA A 140 7.39 -13.06 -19.20
C ALA A 140 7.78 -13.67 -17.84
N SER A 141 8.78 -14.57 -17.79
CA SER A 141 9.24 -15.20 -16.54
C SER A 141 9.70 -14.20 -15.48
N LEU A 142 10.31 -13.09 -15.90
CA LEU A 142 10.72 -12.00 -14.99
C LEU A 142 9.53 -11.27 -14.34
N SER A 143 8.32 -11.48 -14.86
CA SER A 143 7.10 -10.81 -14.42
C SER A 143 6.35 -11.58 -13.33
N PHE A 144 6.61 -12.88 -13.18
CA PHE A 144 5.85 -13.75 -12.26
C PHE A 144 6.72 -14.71 -11.43
N GLU A 145 8.04 -14.72 -11.63
CA GLU A 145 8.99 -15.47 -10.82
C GLU A 145 10.01 -14.55 -10.16
N ASP A 146 10.62 -15.05 -9.09
CA ASP A 146 11.82 -14.42 -8.56
C ASP A 146 12.93 -14.47 -9.59
N VAL A 147 13.77 -13.43 -9.59
CA VAL A 147 14.91 -13.29 -10.52
C VAL A 147 15.78 -14.55 -10.54
N ARG A 148 15.95 -15.22 -9.39
CA ARG A 148 16.71 -16.47 -9.27
C ARG A 148 16.12 -17.61 -10.12
N ASP A 149 14.79 -17.75 -10.14
CA ASP A 149 14.14 -18.78 -10.94
C ASP A 149 14.16 -18.42 -12.43
N SER A 150 14.01 -17.13 -12.77
CA SER A 150 14.17 -16.66 -14.16
C SER A 150 15.56 -16.94 -14.74
N VAL A 151 16.62 -16.88 -13.91
CA VAL A 151 17.98 -17.25 -14.34
C VAL A 151 18.06 -18.72 -14.78
N ARG A 152 17.28 -19.63 -14.18
CA ARG A 152 17.28 -21.05 -14.57
C ARG A 152 16.74 -21.22 -15.99
N TRP A 153 15.69 -20.48 -16.34
CA TRP A 153 15.15 -20.45 -17.70
C TRP A 153 16.12 -19.82 -18.68
N TRP A 154 16.81 -18.76 -18.30
CA TRP A 154 17.86 -18.15 -19.12
C TRP A 154 19.01 -19.11 -19.40
N VAL A 155 19.46 -19.86 -18.40
CA VAL A 155 20.48 -20.92 -18.57
C VAL A 155 19.97 -22.02 -19.51
N LEU A 156 18.71 -22.46 -19.36
CA LEU A 156 18.11 -23.45 -20.26
C LEU A 156 18.04 -22.93 -21.71
N PHE A 157 17.65 -21.67 -21.89
CA PHE A 157 17.64 -21.01 -23.20
C PHE A 157 19.04 -21.04 -23.83
N LEU A 158 20.08 -20.61 -23.10
CA LEU A 158 21.46 -20.65 -23.59
C LEU A 158 21.91 -22.07 -23.95
N ALA A 159 21.59 -23.05 -23.11
CA ALA A 159 21.92 -24.44 -23.37
C ALA A 159 21.24 -24.92 -24.67
N LEU A 160 19.95 -24.63 -24.85
CA LEU A 160 19.21 -24.99 -26.07
C LEU A 160 19.74 -24.25 -27.30
N THR A 161 20.17 -23.00 -27.20
CA THR A 161 20.81 -22.25 -28.29
C THR A 161 22.14 -22.89 -28.69
N ILE A 162 22.99 -23.25 -27.72
CA ILE A 162 24.28 -23.90 -27.97
C ILE A 162 24.06 -25.28 -28.61
N VAL A 163 23.15 -26.09 -28.05
CA VAL A 163 22.80 -27.40 -28.58
C VAL A 163 22.27 -27.27 -30.00
N SER A 164 21.36 -26.33 -30.23
CA SER A 164 20.83 -26.05 -31.57
C SER A 164 21.93 -25.69 -32.55
N GLY A 165 22.87 -24.82 -32.18
CA GLY A 165 24.02 -24.45 -33.02
C GLY A 165 24.95 -25.64 -33.33
N ALA A 166 25.13 -26.54 -32.37
CA ALA A 166 25.96 -27.73 -32.54
C ALA A 166 25.32 -28.79 -33.44
N ILE A 167 24.00 -28.95 -33.37
CA ILE A 167 23.27 -29.93 -34.18
C ILE A 167 22.83 -29.39 -35.54
N ASP A 168 22.79 -28.07 -35.75
CA ASP A 168 22.24 -27.44 -36.96
C ASP A 168 22.85 -28.01 -38.25
N ARG A 169 24.19 -28.15 -38.29
CA ARG A 169 24.90 -28.73 -39.45
C ARG A 169 24.74 -30.23 -39.60
N ARG A 170 24.22 -30.93 -38.58
CA ARG A 170 24.05 -32.38 -38.54
C ARG A 170 22.59 -32.80 -38.72
N LEU A 171 21.66 -31.85 -38.69
CA LEU A 171 20.25 -32.07 -38.98
C LEU A 171 20.11 -32.30 -40.49
N ASP A 172 20.17 -33.56 -40.90
CA ASP A 172 19.86 -34.01 -42.26
C ASP A 172 18.34 -34.03 -42.48
N VAL A 173 17.68 -32.89 -42.20
CA VAL A 173 16.25 -32.71 -42.41
C VAL A 173 16.09 -32.09 -43.80
N PRO A 174 15.44 -32.79 -44.75
CA PRO A 174 15.19 -32.23 -46.07
C PRO A 174 14.52 -30.86 -45.93
N ALA A 175 14.96 -29.89 -46.73
CA ALA A 175 14.38 -28.55 -46.73
C ALA A 175 12.86 -28.67 -46.91
N THR A 176 12.13 -28.48 -45.81
CA THR A 176 10.67 -28.66 -45.77
C THR A 176 9.98 -27.49 -46.48
N ILE A 177 10.69 -26.36 -46.58
CA ILE A 177 10.28 -25.16 -47.30
C ILE A 177 10.96 -25.19 -48.67
N ALA A 178 10.16 -25.36 -49.72
CA ALA A 178 10.67 -25.49 -51.10
C ALA A 178 11.13 -24.16 -51.73
N ASP A 179 10.59 -23.03 -51.27
CA ASP A 179 10.89 -21.70 -51.81
C ASP A 179 12.11 -21.06 -51.09
N PRO A 180 13.21 -20.76 -51.82
CA PRO A 180 14.41 -20.16 -51.25
C PRO A 180 14.23 -18.74 -50.67
N SER A 181 13.15 -18.04 -51.01
CA SER A 181 12.88 -16.66 -50.54
C SER A 181 12.21 -16.61 -49.17
N LEU A 182 11.48 -17.66 -48.78
CA LEU A 182 10.71 -17.71 -47.54
C LEU A 182 11.54 -17.63 -46.25
N PRO A 183 12.73 -18.25 -46.14
CA PRO A 183 13.59 -18.11 -44.97
C PRO A 183 13.89 -16.66 -44.54
N ALA A 184 14.15 -15.78 -45.52
CA ALA A 184 14.42 -14.37 -45.25
C ALA A 184 13.17 -13.62 -44.77
N ILE A 185 12.00 -13.95 -45.35
CA ILE A 185 10.71 -13.38 -44.94
C ILE A 185 10.35 -13.84 -43.52
N PHE A 186 10.52 -15.13 -43.21
CA PHE A 186 10.31 -15.67 -41.86
C PHE A 186 11.25 -15.03 -40.85
N PHE A 187 12.52 -14.83 -41.19
CA PHE A 187 13.44 -14.10 -40.33
C PHE A 187 12.96 -12.68 -40.03
N ALA A 188 12.55 -11.92 -41.06
CA ALA A 188 12.05 -10.57 -40.89
C ALA A 188 10.78 -10.51 -40.03
N ILE A 189 9.81 -11.41 -40.26
CA ILE A 189 8.57 -11.49 -39.48
C ILE A 189 8.88 -11.87 -38.03
N ASN A 190 9.67 -12.92 -37.80
CA ASN A 190 10.04 -13.36 -36.45
C ASN A 190 10.72 -12.23 -35.66
N LEU A 191 11.70 -11.57 -36.28
CA LEU A 191 12.43 -10.49 -35.64
C LEU A 191 11.53 -9.30 -35.33
N CYS A 192 10.74 -8.83 -36.31
CA CYS A 192 9.85 -7.68 -36.14
C CYS A 192 8.76 -7.97 -35.10
N THR A 193 8.13 -9.14 -35.15
CA THR A 193 7.06 -9.52 -34.22
C THR A 193 7.59 -9.66 -32.80
N VAL A 194 8.71 -10.36 -32.58
CA VAL A 194 9.26 -10.53 -31.23
C VAL A 194 9.83 -9.22 -30.70
N ALA A 195 10.55 -8.42 -31.51
CA ALA A 195 11.05 -7.12 -31.09
C ALA A 195 9.90 -6.17 -30.70
N SER A 196 8.82 -6.15 -31.49
CA SER A 196 7.63 -5.36 -31.17
C SER A 196 6.95 -5.84 -29.89
N ALA A 197 6.76 -7.15 -29.74
CA ALA A 197 6.15 -7.74 -28.55
C ALA A 197 6.95 -7.42 -27.29
N VAL A 198 8.29 -7.58 -27.32
CA VAL A 198 9.17 -7.20 -26.20
C VAL A 198 9.11 -5.71 -25.91
N PHE A 199 9.10 -4.86 -26.94
CA PHE A 199 9.00 -3.40 -26.78
C PHE A 199 7.69 -2.98 -26.11
N PHE A 200 6.53 -3.43 -26.63
CA PHE A 200 5.23 -3.11 -26.05
C PHE A 200 5.05 -3.66 -24.64
N LEU A 201 5.56 -4.87 -24.38
CA LEU A 201 5.56 -5.47 -23.05
C LEU A 201 6.40 -4.63 -22.07
N THR A 202 7.59 -4.20 -22.49
CA THR A 202 8.47 -3.34 -21.68
C THR A 202 7.83 -1.99 -21.42
N LEU A 203 7.23 -1.36 -22.45
CA LEU A 203 6.50 -0.10 -22.28
C LEU A 203 5.33 -0.22 -21.30
N TYR A 204 4.59 -1.34 -21.37
CA TYR A 204 3.53 -1.64 -20.42
C TYR A 204 4.07 -1.68 -18.99
N PHE A 205 5.16 -2.41 -18.73
CA PHE A 205 5.78 -2.49 -17.41
C PHE A 205 6.29 -1.15 -16.90
N VAL A 206 6.95 -0.36 -17.75
CA VAL A 206 7.46 0.96 -17.39
C VAL A 206 6.31 1.89 -16.98
N ARG A 207 5.21 1.90 -17.75
CA ARG A 207 4.02 2.70 -17.44
C ARG A 207 3.33 2.23 -16.17
N ALA A 208 3.14 0.92 -16.02
CA ALA A 208 2.54 0.34 -14.81
C ALA A 208 3.34 0.72 -13.55
N ARG A 209 4.67 0.65 -13.61
CA ARG A 209 5.56 1.04 -12.51
C ARG A 209 5.46 2.53 -12.19
N ALA A 210 5.39 3.40 -13.20
CA ALA A 210 5.25 4.84 -12.98
C ALA A 210 3.95 5.18 -12.23
N SER A 211 2.82 4.59 -12.65
CA SER A 211 1.54 4.77 -11.95
C SER A 211 1.58 4.25 -10.51
N ALA A 212 2.22 3.09 -10.28
CA ALA A 212 2.36 2.53 -8.93
C ALA A 212 3.17 3.44 -7.98
N ILE A 213 4.24 4.06 -8.48
CA ILE A 213 5.06 5.01 -7.69
C ILE A 213 4.24 6.24 -7.30
N VAL A 214 3.45 6.80 -8.22
CA VAL A 214 2.58 7.95 -7.93
C VAL A 214 1.54 7.59 -6.86
N ALA A 215 0.86 6.44 -7.01
CA ALA A 215 -0.12 5.97 -6.03
C ALA A 215 0.49 5.71 -4.64
N LEU A 216 1.72 5.17 -4.59
CA LEU A 216 2.44 4.97 -3.32
C LEU A 216 2.74 6.32 -2.64
N ASN A 217 3.17 7.32 -3.41
CA ASN A 217 3.44 8.66 -2.88
C ASN A 217 2.16 9.34 -2.35
N GLU A 218 1.03 9.20 -3.07
CA GLU A 218 -0.26 9.70 -2.60
C GLU A 218 -0.68 9.04 -1.27
N LYS A 219 -0.55 7.72 -1.14
CA LYS A 219 -0.84 7.01 0.12
C LYS A 219 0.08 7.43 1.26
N ASN A 220 1.37 7.61 1.00
CA ASN A 220 2.32 8.09 2.01
C ASN A 220 1.98 9.51 2.48
N ALA A 221 1.56 10.40 1.57
CA ALA A 221 1.13 11.75 1.92
C ALA A 221 -0.15 11.74 2.81
N GLN A 222 -1.12 10.88 2.49
CA GLN A 222 -2.32 10.70 3.30
C GLN A 222 -2.00 10.17 4.70
N LEU A 223 -1.09 9.19 4.80
CA LEU A 223 -0.64 8.67 6.10
C LEU A 223 0.04 9.74 6.93
N ALA A 224 0.93 10.54 6.32
CA ALA A 224 1.59 11.65 7.01
C ALA A 224 0.59 12.70 7.52
N GLN A 225 -0.43 13.03 6.73
CA GLN A 225 -1.49 13.96 7.14
C GLN A 225 -2.31 13.39 8.30
N SER A 226 -2.69 12.12 8.25
CA SER A 226 -3.44 11.44 9.31
C SER A 226 -2.65 11.40 10.62
N GLN A 227 -1.36 11.08 10.56
CA GLN A 227 -0.46 11.11 11.73
C GLN A 227 -0.37 12.52 12.32
N ALA A 228 -0.22 13.56 11.48
CA ALA A 228 -0.18 14.94 11.97
C ALA A 228 -1.48 15.35 12.68
N ALA A 229 -2.63 14.92 12.15
CA ALA A 229 -3.92 15.17 12.78
C ALA A 229 -4.06 14.45 14.13
N LEU A 230 -3.59 13.20 14.23
CA LEU A 230 -3.58 12.45 15.48
C LEU A 230 -2.70 13.11 16.55
N VAL A 231 -1.47 13.51 16.18
CA VAL A 231 -0.56 14.22 17.08
C VAL A 231 -1.18 15.53 17.56
N GLN A 232 -1.88 16.27 16.69
CA GLN A 232 -2.58 17.48 17.08
C GLN A 232 -3.74 17.21 18.04
N SER A 233 -4.50 16.14 17.81
CA SER A 233 -5.56 15.70 18.72
C SER A 233 -5.04 15.34 20.10
N GLU A 234 -3.93 14.58 20.17
CA GLU A 234 -3.27 14.23 21.43
C GLU A 234 -2.78 15.47 22.18
N LYS A 235 -2.19 16.44 21.47
CA LYS A 235 -1.77 17.72 22.07
C LYS A 235 -2.94 18.49 22.67
N MET A 236 -4.08 18.53 21.97
CA MET A 236 -5.28 19.21 22.47
C MET A 236 -5.89 18.50 23.67
N ALA A 237 -5.89 17.16 23.67
CA ALA A 237 -6.34 16.37 24.81
C ALA A 237 -5.45 16.59 26.05
N ALA A 238 -4.13 16.53 25.87
CA ALA A 238 -3.16 16.80 26.93
C ALA A 238 -3.28 18.23 27.46
N LEU A 239 -3.46 19.22 26.59
CA LEU A 239 -3.70 20.60 26.99
C LEU A 239 -5.01 20.74 27.79
N GLY A 240 -6.09 20.08 27.35
CA GLY A 240 -7.36 20.07 28.06
C GLY A 240 -7.26 19.47 29.47
N GLN A 241 -6.54 18.35 29.62
CA GLN A 241 -6.26 17.75 30.93
C GLN A 241 -5.44 18.69 31.83
N LEU A 242 -4.44 19.36 31.26
CA LEU A 242 -3.60 20.30 32.01
C LEU A 242 -4.41 21.52 32.47
N VAL A 243 -5.23 22.11 31.60
CA VAL A 243 -6.12 23.22 31.96
C VAL A 243 -7.14 22.80 33.03
N ALA A 244 -7.75 21.62 32.91
CA ALA A 244 -8.68 21.11 33.92
C ALA A 244 -7.98 20.90 35.27
N GLY A 245 -6.75 20.37 35.27
CA GLY A 245 -5.93 20.24 36.47
C GLY A 245 -5.62 21.60 37.11
N VAL A 246 -5.17 22.59 36.33
CA VAL A 246 -4.90 23.95 36.82
C VAL A 246 -6.18 24.59 37.38
N ALA A 247 -7.32 24.45 36.70
CA ALA A 247 -8.59 24.98 37.18
C ALA A 247 -9.03 24.35 38.51
N HIS A 248 -8.81 23.04 38.67
CA HIS A 248 -9.08 22.33 39.92
C HIS A 248 -8.20 22.84 41.07
N GLU A 249 -6.90 22.99 40.82
CA GLU A 249 -5.94 23.50 41.81
C GLU A 249 -6.19 24.98 42.17
N LEU A 250 -6.74 25.79 41.25
CA LEU A 250 -7.13 27.18 41.53
C LEU A 250 -8.47 27.29 42.27
N ASN A 251 -9.45 26.44 41.95
CA ASN A 251 -10.76 26.48 42.60
C ASN A 251 -10.68 26.14 44.10
N THR A 252 -9.74 25.27 44.49
CA THR A 252 -9.54 24.88 45.89
C THR A 252 -9.24 26.06 46.83
N PRO A 253 -8.17 26.87 46.62
CA PRO A 253 -7.89 28.03 47.46
C PRO A 253 -8.95 29.13 47.34
N LEU A 254 -9.56 29.32 46.17
CA LEU A 254 -10.66 30.28 45.97
C LEU A 254 -11.89 29.91 46.82
N GLY A 255 -12.22 28.62 46.88
CA GLY A 255 -13.27 28.09 47.77
C GLY A 255 -12.97 28.40 49.23
N ALA A 256 -11.74 28.19 49.67
CA ALA A 256 -11.30 28.51 51.04
C ALA A 256 -11.38 30.02 51.34
N ILE A 257 -10.99 30.88 50.40
CA ILE A 257 -11.11 32.34 50.53
C ILE A 257 -12.58 32.74 50.64
N ARG A 258 -13.45 32.22 49.76
CA ARG A 258 -14.88 32.56 49.75
C ARG A 258 -15.57 32.13 51.05
N ALA A 259 -15.25 30.93 51.55
CA ALA A 259 -15.73 30.46 52.84
C ALA A 259 -15.24 31.35 54.00
N SER A 260 -13.97 31.77 53.96
CA SER A 260 -13.39 32.67 54.96
C SER A 260 -14.08 34.04 54.97
N VAL A 261 -14.34 34.62 53.80
CA VAL A 261 -15.07 35.89 53.67
C VAL A 261 -16.51 35.77 54.15
N ALA A 262 -17.20 34.69 53.80
CA ALA A 262 -18.57 34.45 54.28
C ALA A 262 -18.63 34.32 55.81
N ASN A 263 -17.69 33.59 56.40
CA ASN A 263 -17.60 33.45 57.86
C ASN A 263 -17.28 34.78 58.55
N LEU A 264 -16.39 35.59 57.98
CA LEU A 264 -16.11 36.94 58.48
C LEU A 264 -17.34 37.84 58.42
N GLY A 265 -18.07 37.82 57.30
CA GLY A 265 -19.32 38.57 57.14
C GLY A 265 -20.35 38.17 58.18
N ALA A 266 -20.62 36.87 58.33
CA ALA A 266 -21.57 36.36 59.33
C ALA A 266 -21.16 36.73 60.77
N ALA A 267 -19.86 36.66 61.10
CA ALA A 267 -19.36 37.07 62.41
C ALA A 267 -19.54 38.58 62.66
N VAL A 268 -19.33 39.41 61.64
CA VAL A 268 -19.56 40.86 61.73
C VAL A 268 -21.05 41.17 61.88
N ASP A 269 -21.92 40.52 61.12
CA ASP A 269 -23.38 40.70 61.22
C ASP A 269 -23.89 40.32 62.61
N HIS A 270 -23.45 39.18 63.15
CA HIS A 270 -23.78 38.77 64.52
C HIS A 270 -23.29 39.79 65.54
N ALA A 271 -22.03 40.21 65.44
CA ALA A 271 -21.44 41.18 66.36
C ALA A 271 -22.14 42.54 66.32
N LEU A 272 -22.57 43.00 65.14
CA LEU A 272 -23.33 44.24 64.97
C LEU A 272 -24.78 44.11 65.46
N GLY A 273 -25.40 42.94 65.27
CA GLY A 273 -26.76 42.65 65.74
C GLY A 273 -26.88 42.57 67.26
N ASP A 274 -25.89 41.95 67.91
CA ASP A 274 -25.86 41.75 69.38
C ASP A 274 -25.31 42.98 70.14
N MET A 275 -24.58 43.86 69.46
CA MET A 275 -23.95 45.06 70.03
C MET A 275 -24.91 46.00 70.78
N PRO A 276 -26.10 46.35 70.25
CA PRO A 276 -27.04 47.24 70.92
C PRO A 276 -27.49 46.71 72.28
N ALA A 277 -27.79 45.40 72.36
CA ALA A 277 -28.21 44.74 73.60
C ALA A 277 -27.06 44.71 74.61
N LEU A 278 -25.85 44.34 74.17
CA LEU A 278 -24.65 44.33 75.00
C LEU A 278 -24.34 45.73 75.58
N LEU A 279 -24.42 46.78 74.74
CA LEU A 279 -24.18 48.16 75.16
C LEU A 279 -25.22 48.66 76.18
N ALA A 280 -26.46 48.17 76.09
CA ALA A 280 -27.53 48.49 77.03
C ALA A 280 -27.29 47.89 78.42
N GLU A 281 -26.78 46.65 78.50
CA GLU A 281 -26.49 45.96 79.77
C GLU A 281 -25.20 46.46 80.47
N LEU A 282 -24.31 47.13 79.74
CA LEU A 282 -23.03 47.61 80.28
C LEU A 282 -23.17 48.93 81.08
N PRO A 283 -22.61 49.02 82.31
CA PRO A 283 -22.52 50.27 83.08
C PRO A 283 -21.67 51.35 82.37
N PRO A 284 -21.90 52.66 82.62
CA PRO A 284 -21.30 53.76 81.86
C PRO A 284 -19.76 53.73 81.73
N PRO A 285 -18.97 53.43 82.78
CA PRO A 285 -17.51 53.40 82.68
C PRO A 285 -17.00 52.26 81.77
N ARG A 286 -17.65 51.09 81.87
CA ARG A 286 -17.29 49.91 81.08
C ARG A 286 -17.70 50.07 79.61
N ARG A 287 -18.81 50.75 79.35
CA ARG A 287 -19.28 51.08 77.99
C ARG A 287 -18.29 51.98 77.25
N GLN A 288 -17.77 53.02 77.90
CA GLN A 288 -16.74 53.90 77.31
C GLN A 288 -15.44 53.15 77.01
N ALA A 289 -14.97 52.30 77.93
CA ALA A 289 -13.78 51.48 77.73
C ALA A 289 -13.94 50.50 76.55
N PHE A 290 -15.09 49.84 76.45
CA PHE A 290 -15.40 48.93 75.34
C PHE A 290 -15.41 49.66 73.98
N LEU A 291 -16.08 50.82 73.89
CA LEU A 291 -16.11 51.61 72.66
C LEU A 291 -14.73 52.17 72.28
N ALA A 292 -13.89 52.52 73.27
CA ALA A 292 -12.50 52.90 73.04
C ALA A 292 -11.69 51.72 72.45
N LEU A 293 -11.90 50.51 72.98
CA LEU A 293 -11.25 49.28 72.48
C LEU A 293 -11.67 48.97 71.03
N VAL A 294 -12.96 49.05 70.71
CA VAL A 294 -13.48 48.82 69.35
C VAL A 294 -12.90 49.84 68.36
N ARG A 295 -12.83 51.13 68.74
CA ARG A 295 -12.22 52.17 67.89
C ARG A 295 -10.72 51.95 67.70
N ALA A 296 -10.01 51.49 68.73
CA ALA A 296 -8.59 51.13 68.63
C ALA A 296 -8.38 49.93 67.69
N ALA A 297 -9.22 48.90 67.81
CA ALA A 297 -9.19 47.74 66.92
C ALA A 297 -9.51 48.10 65.45
N ALA A 298 -10.48 49.00 65.23
CA ALA A 298 -10.89 49.44 63.89
C ALA A 298 -9.85 50.32 63.18
N ARG A 299 -8.99 51.02 63.92
CA ARG A 299 -7.94 51.88 63.34
C ARG A 299 -6.77 51.12 62.74
N ASN A 300 -6.65 49.82 63.04
CA ASN A 300 -5.66 48.92 62.43
C ASN A 300 -4.20 49.43 62.51
N ASP A 301 -3.77 49.91 63.68
CA ASP A 301 -2.37 50.32 63.93
C ASP A 301 -1.46 49.15 64.38
N GLY A 302 -2.02 47.95 64.56
CA GLY A 302 -1.26 46.75 64.91
C GLY A 302 -0.66 46.11 63.67
N GLY A 303 0.62 46.38 63.39
CA GLY A 303 1.38 45.70 62.34
C GLY A 303 1.11 44.20 62.36
N ARG A 304 0.76 43.64 61.19
CA ARG A 304 0.45 42.21 61.03
C ARG A 304 1.63 41.37 61.53
N LEU A 305 1.51 40.85 62.75
CA LEU A 305 2.46 39.87 63.28
C LEU A 305 2.51 38.70 62.30
N THR A 306 3.71 38.37 61.85
CA THR A 306 3.94 37.22 60.99
C THR A 306 3.52 35.94 61.71
N SER A 307 3.20 34.88 60.97
CA SER A 307 2.80 33.59 61.57
C SER A 307 3.88 33.00 62.50
N ARG A 308 5.14 33.46 62.40
CA ARG A 308 6.23 33.15 63.33
C ARG A 308 6.09 33.92 64.65
N GLU A 309 5.85 35.22 64.58
CA GLU A 309 5.69 36.08 65.77
C GLU A 309 4.42 35.73 66.55
N GLN A 310 3.31 35.43 65.87
CA GLN A 310 2.10 34.92 66.53
C GLN A 310 2.33 33.60 67.27
N ARG A 311 3.12 32.67 66.68
CA ARG A 311 3.46 31.40 67.34
C ARG A 311 4.41 31.59 68.52
N ALA A 312 5.32 32.55 68.45
CA ALA A 312 6.23 32.90 69.55
C ALA A 312 5.47 33.53 70.72
N ALA A 313 4.62 34.53 70.45
CA ALA A 313 3.80 35.19 71.47
C ALA A 313 2.83 34.20 72.16
N ARG A 314 2.22 33.29 71.41
CA ARG A 314 1.31 32.27 71.96
C ARG A 314 2.03 31.21 72.79
N ARG A 315 3.32 30.95 72.53
CA ARG A 315 4.15 30.08 73.39
C ARG A 315 4.56 30.79 74.68
N ALA A 316 4.90 32.07 74.62
CA ALA A 316 5.22 32.87 75.80
C ALA A 316 4.03 32.95 76.77
N LEU A 317 2.83 33.24 76.27
CA LEU A 317 1.59 33.26 77.05
C LEU A 317 1.20 31.92 77.69
N ARG A 318 1.64 30.79 77.10
CA ARG A 318 1.43 29.45 77.66
C ARG A 318 2.47 29.04 78.70
N GLY A 319 3.59 29.75 78.79
CA GLY A 319 4.61 29.53 79.81
C GLY A 319 4.37 30.31 81.10
N GLU A 320 3.43 31.26 81.10
CA GLU A 320 3.08 32.11 82.24
C GLU A 320 1.79 31.68 82.96
N LEU A 321 1.13 30.60 82.49
CA LEU A 321 -0.02 29.94 83.11
C LEU A 321 0.41 28.58 83.68
#